data_AF-A0A7J6QIP1-F1
#
_entry.id   AF-A0A7J6QIP1-F1
#
_cell.length_a   1.000
_cell.length_b   1.000
_cell.length_c   1.000
_cell.angle_alpha   90.00
_cell.angle_beta   90.00
_cell.angle_gamma   90.00
#
_symmetry.space_group_name_H-M   'P 1'
#
loop_
_entity.id
_entity.type
_entity.pdbx_description
1 polymer ?
#
loop_
_entity_poly.entity_id
_entity_poly.type
_entity_poly.pdbx_seq_one_letter_code
_entity_poly.pdbx_strand_id
1 'polypeptide(L)'
;TEGQTLTLETTYGNVPGYGYALLGEIEVDGQTMHALIDTGTSAFFLVWDYWFRATHYLPICNYPNIGYYKCPGSCVPSTISTITYVDQTTVDIFEHQGTLQHRGAII
;
A
#
# COMPACT_ATOMS: atom_id res chain seq x y z
N THR A 1 -14.11 -18.72 18.19
CA THR A 1 -14.12 -17.92 16.95
C THR A 1 -13.53 -18.79 15.88
N GLU A 2 -14.33 -19.22 14.90
CA GLU A 2 -13.78 -19.89 13.72
C GLU A 2 -13.06 -18.84 12.87
N GLY A 3 -11.78 -19.06 12.59
CA GLY A 3 -11.03 -18.22 11.66
C GLY A 3 -11.60 -18.38 10.25
N GLN A 4 -11.75 -17.28 9.54
CA GLN A 4 -12.08 -17.33 8.11
C GLN A 4 -10.79 -17.51 7.31
N THR A 5 -10.80 -18.44 6.36
CA THR A 5 -9.74 -18.54 5.37
C THR A 5 -10.00 -17.51 4.28
N LEU A 6 -9.07 -16.57 4.12
CA LEU A 6 -9.06 -15.60 3.03
C LEU A 6 -8.06 -16.07 1.97
N THR A 7 -8.51 -16.15 0.72
CA THR A 7 -7.64 -16.40 -0.43
C THR A 7 -7.28 -15.05 -1.03
N LEU A 8 -6.01 -14.65 -0.96
CA LEU A 8 -5.51 -13.45 -1.62
C LEU A 8 -5.13 -13.78 -3.06
N GLU A 9 -5.78 -13.15 -4.03
CA GLU A 9 -5.34 -13.19 -5.42
C GLU A 9 -4.04 -12.43 -5.59
N THR A 10 -3.10 -13.04 -6.32
CA THR A 10 -1.79 -12.45 -6.54
C THR A 10 -1.48 -12.36 -8.02
N THR A 11 -0.79 -11.30 -8.39
CA THR A 11 -0.19 -11.13 -9.71
C THR A 11 1.32 -11.02 -9.56
N TYR A 12 2.06 -11.49 -10.56
CA TYR A 12 3.50 -11.33 -10.61
C TYR A 12 3.85 -10.28 -11.67
N GLY A 13 4.57 -9.24 -11.27
CA GLY A 13 4.82 -8.11 -12.14
C GLY A 13 6.11 -7.38 -11.81
N ASN A 14 6.63 -6.63 -12.78
CA ASN A 14 7.78 -5.76 -12.57
C ASN A 14 7.36 -4.46 -11.88
N VAL A 15 7.98 -4.14 -10.76
CA VAL A 15 7.87 -2.87 -10.05
C VAL A 15 9.12 -2.05 -10.36
N PRO A 16 9.02 -0.95 -11.13
CA PRO A 16 10.19 -0.14 -11.47
C PRO A 16 10.96 0.31 -10.21
N GLY A 17 12.28 0.18 -10.22
CA GLY A 17 13.14 0.51 -9.08
C GLY A 17 13.24 -0.57 -7.99
N TYR A 18 12.30 -1.52 -7.92
CA TYR A 18 12.32 -2.64 -6.98
C TYR A 18 12.64 -3.98 -7.67
N GLY A 19 12.18 -4.18 -8.90
CA GLY A 19 12.30 -5.43 -9.66
C GLY A 19 10.99 -6.23 -9.70
N TYR A 20 11.06 -7.50 -10.06
CA TYR A 20 9.87 -8.35 -10.10
C TYR A 20 9.38 -8.75 -8.71
N ALA A 21 8.07 -8.64 -8.49
CA ALA A 21 7.45 -8.90 -7.20
C ALA A 21 6.06 -9.55 -7.33
N LEU A 22 5.62 -10.19 -6.24
CA LEU A 22 4.24 -10.62 -6.03
C LEU A 22 3.42 -9.44 -5.49
N LEU A 23 2.26 -9.23 -6.09
CA LEU A 23 1.35 -8.14 -5.79
C LEU A 23 -0.01 -8.72 -5.42
N GLY A 24 -0.53 -8.35 -4.25
CA GLY A 24 -1.89 -8.68 -3.82
C GLY A 24 -2.88 -7.59 -4.22
N GLU A 25 -4.06 -7.97 -4.71
CA GLU A 25 -5.15 -7.03 -4.95
C GLU A 25 -6.01 -6.86 -3.70
N ILE A 26 -6.16 -5.62 -3.26
CA ILE A 26 -6.99 -5.23 -2.12
C ILE A 26 -7.81 -3.99 -2.48
N GLU A 27 -8.89 -3.75 -1.76
CA GLU A 27 -9.68 -2.53 -1.88
C GLU A 27 -9.61 -1.76 -0.56
N VAL A 28 -9.25 -0.48 -0.62
CA VAL A 28 -9.22 0.40 0.56
C VAL A 28 -10.09 1.61 0.30
N ASP A 29 -11.14 1.79 1.10
CA ASP A 29 -12.11 2.88 0.95
C ASP A 29 -12.66 3.02 -0.49
N GLY A 30 -12.96 1.88 -1.14
CA GLY A 30 -13.45 1.86 -2.52
C GLY A 30 -12.36 2.02 -3.59
N GLN A 31 -11.09 2.04 -3.23
CA GLN A 31 -9.96 2.12 -4.17
C GLN A 31 -9.24 0.79 -4.28
N THR A 32 -9.24 0.21 -5.47
CA THR A 32 -8.44 -0.98 -5.77
C THR A 32 -6.95 -0.63 -5.79
N MET A 33 -6.17 -1.40 -5.03
CA MET A 33 -4.72 -1.28 -4.90
C MET A 33 -4.05 -2.61 -5.20
N HIS A 34 -2.88 -2.52 -5.83
CA HIS A 34 -1.93 -3.61 -5.91
C HIS A 34 -0.82 -3.35 -4.89
N ALA A 35 -0.81 -4.13 -3.82
CA ALA A 35 0.16 -3.99 -2.73
C ALA A 35 1.25 -5.05 -2.85
N LEU A 36 2.50 -4.66 -2.58
CA LEU A 36 3.63 -5.59 -2.50
C LEU A 36 3.38 -6.61 -1.38
N ILE A 37 3.55 -7.90 -1.69
CA ILE A 37 3.57 -8.95 -0.66
C ILE A 37 4.99 -9.07 -0.12
N ASP A 38 5.20 -8.58 1.10
CA ASP A 38 6.46 -8.68 1.82
C ASP A 38 6.29 -9.53 3.07
N THR A 39 6.75 -10.78 3.02
CA THR A 39 6.73 -11.69 4.18
C THR A 39 7.84 -11.39 5.20
N GLY A 40 8.73 -10.44 4.91
CA GLY A 40 9.80 -10.00 5.79
C GLY A 40 9.37 -8.95 6.81
N THR A 41 8.14 -8.43 6.73
CA THR A 41 7.59 -7.43 7.64
C THR A 41 6.16 -7.79 8.09
N SER A 42 5.78 -7.36 9.29
CA SER A 42 4.39 -7.41 9.76
C SER A 42 3.64 -6.10 9.52
N ALA A 43 4.30 -5.09 8.94
CA ALA A 43 3.70 -3.80 8.68
C ALA A 43 2.89 -3.83 7.37
N PHE A 44 1.68 -3.26 7.42
CA PHE A 44 0.88 -2.94 6.25
C PHE A 44 0.76 -1.42 6.14
N PHE A 45 1.13 -0.87 4.99
CA PHE A 45 0.93 0.54 4.69
C PHE A 45 0.77 0.72 3.18
N LEU A 46 0.15 1.83 2.80
CA LEU A 46 -0.01 2.23 1.41
C LEU A 46 0.70 3.56 1.17
N VAL A 47 1.22 3.73 -0.04
CA VAL A 47 1.88 4.97 -0.43
C VAL A 47 0.82 6.07 -0.56
N TRP A 48 0.98 7.14 0.23
CA TRP A 48 0.08 8.29 0.18
C TRP A 48 0.29 9.10 -1.12
N ASP A 49 -0.77 9.23 -1.92
CA ASP A 49 -0.74 9.90 -3.24
C ASP A 49 -0.22 11.35 -3.15
N TYR A 50 -0.62 12.09 -2.10
CA TYR A 50 -0.20 13.49 -1.94
C TYR A 50 1.31 13.62 -1.68
N TRP A 51 1.86 12.79 -0.78
CA TRP A 51 3.30 12.77 -0.52
C TRP A 51 4.07 12.40 -1.78
N PHE A 52 3.63 11.36 -2.50
CA PHE A 52 4.29 10.90 -3.71
C PHE A 52 4.34 11.99 -4.79
N ARG A 53 3.23 12.71 -5.01
CA ARG A 53 3.19 13.85 -5.94
C ARG A 53 4.07 15.02 -5.51
N ALA A 54 4.19 15.26 -4.20
CA ALA A 54 4.97 16.36 -3.67
C ALA A 54 6.48 16.11 -3.76
N THR A 55 6.92 14.86 -3.62
CA THR A 55 8.35 14.49 -3.63
C THR A 55 8.85 14.07 -5.00
N HIS A 56 7.98 13.62 -5.91
CA HIS A 56 8.36 13.21 -7.26
C HIS A 56 7.71 14.09 -8.32
N TYR A 57 8.55 14.76 -9.11
CA TYR A 57 8.15 15.53 -10.32
C TYR A 57 7.57 14.65 -11.45
N LEU A 58 7.41 13.35 -11.24
CA LEU A 58 6.95 12.42 -12.26
C LEU A 58 5.44 12.22 -12.16
N PRO A 59 4.70 12.23 -13.29
CA PRO A 59 3.29 11.89 -13.29
C PRO A 59 3.10 10.46 -12.77
N ILE A 60 2.09 10.30 -11.92
CA ILE A 60 1.63 9.06 -11.26
C ILE A 60 1.40 7.86 -12.18
N CYS A 61 1.47 8.07 -13.49
CA CYS A 61 1.18 7.10 -14.53
C CYS A 61 2.29 6.06 -14.80
N ASN A 62 3.45 6.12 -14.13
CA ASN A 62 4.57 5.23 -14.46
C ASN A 62 4.71 3.98 -13.58
N TYR A 63 3.86 3.81 -12.57
CA TYR A 63 3.84 2.60 -11.73
C TYR A 63 2.46 1.93 -11.81
N PRO A 64 2.07 1.40 -12.99
CA PRO A 64 0.75 0.79 -13.18
C PRO A 64 0.48 -0.39 -12.23
N ASN A 65 1.53 -0.92 -11.62
CA ASN A 65 1.51 -2.13 -10.80
C ASN A 65 1.47 -1.86 -9.29
N ILE A 66 1.58 -0.61 -8.82
CA ILE A 66 1.44 -0.28 -7.39
C ILE A 66 0.39 0.82 -7.22
N GLY A 67 -0.60 0.56 -6.38
CA GLY A 67 -1.65 1.53 -6.07
C GLY A 67 -1.17 2.66 -5.15
N TYR A 68 -1.69 3.87 -5.36
CA TYR A 68 -1.46 5.02 -4.49
C TYR A 68 -2.74 5.37 -3.74
N TYR A 69 -2.65 5.46 -2.43
CA TYR A 69 -3.79 5.76 -1.58
C TYR A 69 -4.14 7.24 -1.57
N LYS A 70 -5.36 7.54 -2.04
CA LYS A 70 -5.96 8.86 -1.93
C LYS A 70 -6.95 8.85 -0.78
N CYS A 71 -6.72 9.66 0.23
CA CYS A 71 -7.65 9.74 1.34
C CYS A 71 -9.04 10.18 0.87
N PRO A 72 -10.14 9.53 1.29
CA PRO A 72 -11.49 10.03 1.12
C PRO A 72 -11.64 11.30 1.97
N GLY A 73 -11.31 12.45 1.39
CA GLY A 73 -11.18 13.73 2.09
C GLY A 73 -9.71 14.11 2.36
N SER A 74 -9.49 15.01 3.32
CA SER A 74 -8.13 15.46 3.66
C SER A 74 -7.57 14.62 4.81
N CYS A 75 -6.53 13.83 4.53
CA CYS A 75 -5.70 13.25 5.59
C CYS A 75 -4.95 14.37 6.34
N VAL A 76 -4.86 14.25 7.66
CA VAL A 76 -4.03 15.10 8.51
C VAL A 76 -2.84 14.26 8.96
N PRO A 77 -1.69 14.31 8.26
CA PRO A 77 -0.57 13.46 8.57
C PRO A 77 0.03 13.83 9.94
N SER A 78 0.18 12.82 10.79
CA SER A 78 1.01 12.86 11.99
C SER A 78 1.73 11.54 12.08
N THR A 79 3.07 11.56 12.06
CA THR A 79 3.87 10.34 12.13
C THR A 79 3.58 9.59 13.43
N ILE A 80 3.18 8.33 13.30
CA ILE A 80 2.94 7.40 14.41
C ILE A 80 4.08 6.40 14.56
N SER A 81 4.81 6.12 13.49
CA SER A 81 5.96 5.23 13.49
C SER A 81 6.88 5.52 12.31
N THR A 82 8.14 5.10 12.45
CA THR A 82 9.13 5.14 11.37
C THR A 82 9.72 3.74 11.22
N ILE A 83 9.68 3.19 10.01
CA ILE A 83 10.31 1.91 9.68
C ILE A 83 11.64 2.20 8.98
N THR A 84 12.72 1.56 9.44
CA THR A 84 14.03 1.60 8.77
C THR A 84 14.30 0.26 8.10
N TYR A 85 14.50 0.27 6.79
CA TYR A 85 14.83 -0.91 5.99
C TYR A 85 16.34 -1.18 5.98
N VAL A 86 16.72 -2.37 5.49
CA VAL A 86 18.12 -2.86 5.47
C VAL A 86 19.04 -1.93 4.66
N ASP A 87 18.51 -1.27 3.64
CA ASP A 87 19.21 -0.27 2.81
C ASP A 87 19.30 1.12 3.47
N GLN A 88 18.87 1.25 4.74
CA GLN A 88 18.77 2.48 5.52
C GLN A 88 17.67 3.45 5.04
N THR A 89 16.82 3.03 4.10
CA THR A 89 15.64 3.80 3.74
C THR A 89 14.68 3.87 4.93
N THR A 90 14.24 5.07 5.27
CA THR A 90 13.26 5.31 6.33
C THR A 90 11.90 5.66 5.75
N VAL A 91 10.84 5.04 6.27
CA VAL A 91 9.45 5.32 5.92
C VAL A 91 8.72 5.82 7.16
N ASP A 92 8.26 7.07 7.11
CA ASP A 92 7.36 7.62 8.12
C ASP A 92 5.92 7.21 7.81
N ILE A 93 5.26 6.64 8.80
CA ILE A 93 3.89 6.14 8.72
C ILE A 93 3.01 7.06 9.53
N PHE A 94 1.89 7.49 8.95
CA PHE A 94 0.78 8.09 9.66
C PHE A 94 -0.42 7.14 9.61
N GLU A 95 -1.28 7.20 10.63
CA GLU A 95 -2.48 6.37 10.70
C GLU A 95 -3.62 6.98 9.89
N HIS A 96 -4.36 6.13 9.19
CA HIS A 96 -5.67 6.46 8.62
C HIS A 96 -6.65 5.33 8.91
N GLN A 97 -7.83 5.67 9.42
CA GLN A 97 -8.91 4.71 9.62
C GLN A 97 -9.77 4.62 8.36
N GLY A 98 -9.78 3.45 7.75
CA GLY A 98 -10.56 3.16 6.55
C GLY A 98 -11.11 1.74 6.57
N THR A 99 -11.81 1.38 5.49
CA THR A 99 -12.31 0.02 5.28
C THR A 99 -11.37 -0.71 4.32
N LEU A 100 -10.77 -1.79 4.78
CA LEU A 100 -10.01 -2.73 3.95
C LEU A 100 -10.95 -3.87 3.52
N GLN A 101 -10.94 -4.19 2.24
CA GLN A 101 -11.70 -5.29 1.68
C GLN A 101 -10.87 -6.14 0.72
N HIS A 102 -11.26 -7.40 0.59
CA HIS A 102 -10.81 -8.28 -0.48
C HIS A 102 -12.02 -9.00 -1.07
N ARG A 103 -12.25 -8.85 -2.37
CA ARG A 103 -13.42 -9.43 -3.08
C ARG A 103 -14.77 -9.09 -2.42
N GLY A 104 -14.90 -7.88 -1.88
CA GLY A 104 -16.11 -7.42 -1.20
C GLY A 104 -16.32 -7.96 0.22
N ALA A 105 -15.39 -8.77 0.74
CA ALA A 105 -15.34 -9.12 2.15
C ALA A 105 -14.50 -8.10 2.91
N ILE A 106 -15.05 -7.55 4.00
CA ILE A 106 -14.31 -6.66 4.92
C ILE A 106 -13.32 -7.51 5.71
N ILE A 107 -12.07 -7.03 5.82
CA ILE A 107 -10.95 -7.70 6.50
C ILE A 107 -10.55 -6.92 7.75
#